data_AF-A0A2A2FYW7-F1
#
_entry.id   AF-A0A2A2FYW7-F1
#
_cell.length_a   1.000
_cell.length_b   1.000
_cell.length_c   1.000
_cell.angle_alpha   90.00
_cell.angle_beta   90.00
_cell.angle_gamma   90.00
#
_symmetry.space_group_name_H-M   'P 1'
#
loop_
_entity.id
_entity.type
_entity.pdbx_description
1 polymer ?
#
loop_
_entity_poly.entity_id
_entity_poly.type
_entity_poly.pdbx_seq_one_letter_code
_entity_poly.pdbx_strand_id
1 'polypeptide(L)'
;MFGINGVEAIVLVLVVLFLVGPERLPEYAQKLKDLVKAAKRYATGATEDFKETLGPEIAEVDWRKFDPRQYDPRTIVRQALLEDDDAPAASSASIPDRRDELVSARLAPGERAPFDGEST
;
A
#
# COMPACT_ATOMS: atom_id res chain seq x y z
N MET A 1 -29.80 12.39 -4.09
CA MET A 1 -29.60 13.43 -3.07
C MET A 1 -30.43 13.06 -1.86
N PHE A 2 -29.83 12.98 -0.66
CA PHE A 2 -30.57 12.62 0.55
C PHE A 2 -31.48 13.79 0.93
N GLY A 3 -32.79 13.66 0.69
CA GLY A 3 -33.80 14.70 0.89
C GLY A 3 -34.19 14.88 2.37
N ILE A 4 -33.20 14.93 3.26
CA ILE A 4 -33.40 14.98 4.71
C ILE A 4 -33.40 16.43 5.15
N ASN A 5 -34.45 16.88 5.81
CA ASN A 5 -34.50 18.21 6.41
C ASN A 5 -33.74 18.24 7.76
N GLY A 6 -33.47 19.43 8.30
CA GLY A 6 -32.72 19.58 9.56
C GLY A 6 -33.39 18.91 10.77
N VAL A 7 -34.73 18.85 10.81
CA VAL A 7 -35.49 18.20 11.87
C VAL A 7 -35.40 16.68 11.76
N GLU A 8 -35.56 16.14 10.55
CA GLU A 8 -35.41 14.71 10.26
C GLU A 8 -34.00 14.20 10.59
N ALA A 9 -32.97 15.02 10.34
CA ALA A 9 -31.61 14.70 10.75
C ALA A 9 -31.47 14.59 12.28
N ILE A 10 -32.10 15.49 13.05
CA ILE A 10 -32.10 15.42 14.52
C ILE A 10 -32.83 14.17 15.00
N VAL A 11 -33.99 13.84 14.41
CA VAL A 11 -34.73 12.61 14.75
C VAL A 11 -33.86 11.37 14.49
N LEU A 12 -33.14 11.33 13.37
CA LEU A 12 -32.25 10.22 13.04
C LEU A 12 -31.11 10.09 14.06
N VAL A 13 -30.50 11.21 14.48
CA VAL A 13 -29.48 11.20 15.53
C VAL A 13 -30.05 10.65 16.83
N LEU A 14 -31.26 11.05 17.23
CA LEU A 14 -31.90 10.54 18.45
C LEU A 14 -32.18 9.04 18.37
N VAL A 15 -32.64 8.54 17.21
CA VAL A 15 -32.85 7.10 16.98
C VAL A 15 -31.55 6.33 17.11
N VAL A 16 -30.47 6.81 16.49
CA VAL A 16 -29.14 6.20 16.61
C VAL A 16 -28.65 6.21 18.05
N LEU A 17 -28.84 7.33 18.77
CA LEU A 17 -28.49 7.47 20.18
C LEU A 17 -29.22 6.42 21.03
N PHE A 18 -30.50 6.20 20.76
CA PHE A 18 -31.31 5.26 21.51
C PHE A 18 -30.95 3.80 21.21
N LEU A 19 -30.70 3.48 19.93
CA LEU A 19 -30.33 2.14 19.48
C LEU A 19 -28.96 1.70 20.02
N VAL A 20 -27.98 2.62 20.04
CA VAL A 20 -26.62 2.36 20.53
C VAL A 20 -26.53 2.51 22.06
N GLY A 21 -27.35 3.40 22.62
CA GLY A 21 -27.30 3.84 24.01
C GLY A 21 -26.43 5.09 24.18
N PRO A 22 -26.94 6.20 24.74
CA PRO A 22 -26.20 7.45 24.88
C PRO A 22 -24.96 7.31 25.77
N GLU A 23 -25.01 6.39 26.74
CA GLU A 23 -23.91 6.11 27.67
C GLU A 23 -22.67 5.51 26.98
N ARG A 24 -22.84 4.77 25.87
CA ARG A 24 -21.73 4.07 25.19
C ARG A 24 -21.08 4.89 24.07
N LEU A 25 -21.80 5.87 23.52
CA LEU A 25 -21.26 6.77 22.49
C LEU A 25 -19.99 7.54 22.89
N PRO A 26 -19.89 8.15 24.09
CA PRO A 26 -18.67 8.85 24.49
C PRO A 26 -17.48 7.89 24.56
N GLU A 27 -17.69 6.65 25.02
CA GLU A 27 -16.65 5.62 25.07
C GLU A 27 -16.16 5.25 23.66
N TYR A 28 -17.07 5.05 22.70
CA TYR A 28 -16.68 4.78 21.30
C TYR A 28 -16.03 5.99 20.62
N ALA A 29 -16.50 7.20 20.91
CA ALA A 29 -15.91 8.43 20.39
C ALA A 29 -14.46 8.61 20.90
N GLN A 30 -14.19 8.24 22.17
CA GLN A 30 -12.84 8.21 22.71
C GLN A 30 -11.96 7.20 21.97
N LYS A 31 -12.44 5.97 21.78
CA LYS A 31 -11.71 4.93 21.02
C LYS A 31 -11.39 5.37 19.59
N LEU A 32 -12.36 5.99 18.90
CA LEU A 32 -12.16 6.53 17.56
C LEU A 32 -11.14 7.68 17.57
N LYS A 33 -11.23 8.60 18.54
CA LYS A 33 -10.28 9.70 18.71
C LYS A 33 -8.86 9.18 18.90
N ASP A 34 -8.68 8.16 19.71
CA ASP A 34 -7.36 7.58 19.96
C ASP A 34 -6.83 6.85 18.72
N LEU A 35 -7.71 6.17 17.97
CA LEU A 35 -7.36 5.60 16.67
C LEU A 35 -6.94 6.67 15.66
N VAL A 36 -7.69 7.77 15.56
CA VAL A 36 -7.36 8.90 14.67
C VAL A 36 -6.04 9.55 15.08
N LYS A 37 -5.79 9.72 16.38
CA LYS A 37 -4.49 10.23 16.89
C LYS A 37 -3.35 9.28 16.57
N ALA A 38 -3.53 7.98 16.77
CA ALA A 38 -2.54 6.98 16.43
C ALA A 38 -2.24 7.02 14.92
N ALA A 39 -3.28 6.97 14.07
CA ALA A 39 -3.15 7.08 12.63
C ALA A 39 -2.42 8.36 12.21
N LYS A 40 -2.75 9.51 12.81
CA LYS A 40 -2.04 10.76 12.57
C LYS A 40 -0.56 10.64 12.96
N ARG A 41 -0.25 10.09 14.12
CA ARG A 41 1.14 9.91 14.59
C ARG A 41 1.94 9.01 13.65
N TYR A 42 1.35 7.90 13.20
CA TYR A 42 1.96 7.00 12.23
C TYR A 42 2.19 7.67 10.88
N ALA A 43 1.19 8.40 10.37
CA ALA A 43 1.32 9.13 9.10
C ALA A 43 2.40 10.23 9.17
N THR A 44 2.45 10.99 10.28
CA THR A 44 3.48 12.02 10.49
C THR A 44 4.86 11.40 10.61
N GLY A 45 5.04 10.36 11.43
CA GLY A 45 6.35 9.68 11.57
C GLY A 45 6.84 9.07 10.25
N ALA A 46 5.97 8.38 9.52
CA ALA A 46 6.32 7.86 8.19
C ALA A 46 6.70 9.00 7.22
N THR A 47 5.97 10.12 7.23
CA THR A 47 6.32 11.28 6.39
C THR A 47 7.68 11.88 6.78
N GLU A 48 8.00 11.89 8.07
CA GLU A 48 9.24 12.41 8.62
C GLU A 48 10.43 11.51 8.24
N ASP A 49 10.30 10.19 8.40
CA ASP A 49 11.31 9.20 7.98
C ASP A 49 11.54 9.22 6.46
N PHE A 50 10.47 9.35 5.67
CA PHE A 50 10.56 9.50 4.21
C PHE A 50 11.25 10.81 3.82
N LYS A 51 10.98 11.91 4.54
CA LYS A 51 11.61 13.22 4.31
C LYS A 51 13.09 13.22 4.70
N GLU A 52 13.46 12.52 5.77
CA GLU A 52 14.83 12.42 6.25
C GLU A 52 15.68 11.55 5.31
N THR A 53 15.13 10.44 4.82
CA THR A 53 15.85 9.49 3.95
C THR A 53 15.99 10.00 2.52
N LEU A 54 15.01 10.74 2.01
CA LEU A 54 14.98 11.18 0.61
C LEU A 54 15.37 12.66 0.41
N GLY A 55 15.61 13.40 1.50
CA GLY A 55 16.00 14.79 1.46
C GLY A 55 14.93 15.75 0.89
N PRO A 56 15.19 17.07 0.91
CA PRO A 56 14.27 18.09 0.40
C PRO A 56 13.91 17.96 -1.09
N GLU A 57 14.54 17.05 -1.83
CA GLU A 57 14.27 16.79 -3.25
C GLU A 57 12.87 16.16 -3.51
N ILE A 58 12.21 15.58 -2.49
CA ILE A 58 10.83 15.07 -2.62
C ILE A 58 9.76 16.17 -2.51
N ALA A 59 10.09 17.36 -1.99
CA ALA A 59 9.14 18.47 -1.99
C ALA A 59 8.74 18.90 -3.42
N GLU A 60 9.57 18.56 -4.41
CA GLU A 60 9.32 18.78 -5.84
C GLU A 60 8.81 17.53 -6.58
N VAL A 61 8.74 16.37 -5.92
CA VAL A 61 8.13 15.17 -6.51
C VAL A 61 6.61 15.33 -6.43
N ASP A 62 6.08 15.88 -7.51
CA ASP A 62 4.67 16.07 -7.78
C ASP A 62 3.92 14.72 -7.69
N TRP A 63 3.34 14.43 -6.53
CA TRP A 63 2.55 13.23 -6.22
C TRP A 63 1.38 13.02 -7.21
N ARG A 64 1.02 14.03 -8.00
CA ARG A 64 0.09 13.90 -9.15
C ARG A 64 0.62 12.97 -10.26
N LYS A 65 1.93 12.74 -10.36
CA LYS A 65 2.53 11.80 -11.31
C LYS A 65 2.36 10.32 -10.91
N PHE A 66 2.02 10.06 -9.64
CA PHE A 66 1.69 8.72 -9.14
C PHE A 66 0.17 8.47 -9.03
N ASP A 67 -0.67 9.27 -9.68
CA ASP A 67 -2.08 8.93 -9.86
C ASP A 67 -2.17 7.66 -10.73
N PRO A 68 -2.74 6.54 -10.23
CA PRO A 68 -2.78 5.26 -10.96
C PRO A 68 -3.52 5.33 -12.29
N ARG A 69 -4.24 6.42 -12.57
CA ARG A 69 -4.88 6.69 -13.87
C ARG A 69 -3.95 7.32 -14.91
N GLN A 70 -2.82 7.87 -14.48
CA GLN A 70 -1.87 8.61 -15.33
C GLN A 70 -0.52 7.91 -15.47
N TYR A 71 -0.38 6.69 -14.93
CA TYR A 71 0.75 5.80 -15.23
C TYR A 71 0.58 5.24 -16.64
N ASP A 72 0.89 6.06 -17.65
CA ASP A 72 0.79 5.68 -19.06
C ASP A 72 2.00 4.78 -19.41
N PRO A 73 1.80 3.46 -19.58
CA PRO A 73 2.89 2.50 -19.77
C PRO A 73 3.72 2.79 -21.03
N ARG A 74 3.17 3.56 -21.97
CA ARG A 74 3.82 3.91 -23.23
C ARG A 74 5.04 4.81 -23.01
N THR A 75 5.04 5.64 -21.98
CA THR A 75 6.16 6.54 -21.68
C THR A 75 7.36 5.78 -21.13
N ILE A 76 7.11 4.78 -20.27
CA ILE A 76 8.15 3.93 -19.68
C ILE A 76 8.82 3.07 -20.76
N VAL A 77 8.02 2.50 -21.67
CA VAL A 77 8.54 1.72 -22.80
C VAL A 77 9.32 2.59 -23.78
N ARG A 78 8.85 3.81 -24.04
CA ARG A 78 9.58 4.78 -24.88
C ARG A 78 10.90 5.21 -24.25
N GLN A 79 10.92 5.43 -22.93
CA GLN A 79 12.16 5.74 -22.21
C GLN A 79 13.15 4.58 -22.27
N ALA A 80 12.71 3.34 -22.06
CA ALA A 80 13.59 2.17 -22.24
C ALA A 80 14.12 2.04 -23.68
N LEU A 81 13.28 2.29 -24.70
CA LEU A 81 13.68 2.26 -26.10
C LEU A 81 14.59 3.44 -26.50
N LEU A 82 14.44 4.60 -25.87
CA LEU A 82 15.26 5.80 -26.13
C LEU A 82 16.60 5.75 -25.38
N GLU A 83 16.62 5.18 -24.17
CA GLU A 83 17.87 4.91 -23.42
C GLU A 83 18.70 3.80 -24.06
N ASP A 84 18.08 2.85 -24.78
CA ASP A 84 18.78 1.83 -25.57
C ASP A 84 19.46 2.40 -26.84
N ASP A 85 19.08 3.60 -27.31
CA ASP A 85 19.66 4.24 -28.52
C ASP A 85 20.90 5.12 -28.21
N ASP A 86 21.16 5.48 -26.94
CA ASP A 86 22.30 6.34 -26.51
C ASP A 86 23.43 5.59 -25.77
N ALA A 87 23.38 4.25 -25.71
CA ALA A 87 24.45 3.44 -25.14
C ALA A 87 25.28 2.73 -26.23
N PRO A 88 26.63 2.87 -26.27
CA PRO A 88 27.44 2.09 -27.17
C PRO A 88 27.38 0.63 -26.71
N ALA A 89 26.81 -0.24 -27.55
CA ALA A 89 26.88 -1.70 -27.54
C ALA A 89 27.74 -2.31 -26.41
N ALA A 90 27.18 -2.41 -25.21
CA ALA A 90 27.80 -3.14 -24.12
C ALA A 90 26.72 -3.70 -23.20
N SER A 91 26.64 -5.04 -23.18
CA SER A 91 25.90 -5.85 -22.23
C SER A 91 24.39 -5.88 -22.45
N SER A 92 23.98 -6.63 -23.47
CA SER A 92 22.88 -7.58 -23.31
C SER A 92 23.23 -8.51 -22.13
N ALA A 93 22.93 -8.06 -20.91
CA ALA A 93 22.88 -8.92 -19.74
C ALA A 93 21.74 -9.90 -20.00
N SER A 94 22.12 -11.07 -20.52
CA SER A 94 21.32 -12.27 -20.46
C SER A 94 20.70 -12.37 -19.08
N ILE A 95 19.39 -12.17 -18.95
CA ILE A 95 18.65 -12.59 -17.78
C ILE A 95 19.00 -14.07 -17.62
N PRO A 96 19.70 -14.50 -16.55
CA PRO A 96 19.90 -15.93 -16.35
C PRO A 96 18.49 -16.49 -16.17
N ASP A 97 18.11 -17.40 -17.05
CA ASP A 97 16.84 -18.10 -17.00
C ASP A 97 16.83 -18.97 -15.73
N ARG A 98 16.52 -18.34 -14.60
CA ARG A 98 16.43 -18.96 -13.27
C ARG A 98 15.21 -19.89 -13.16
N ARG A 99 14.61 -20.26 -14.31
CA ARG A 99 13.53 -21.25 -14.42
C ARG A 99 14.08 -22.67 -14.35
N ASP A 100 15.35 -22.91 -14.69
CA ASP A 100 15.95 -24.25 -14.62
C ASP A 100 16.28 -24.68 -13.18
N GLU A 101 16.60 -23.74 -12.27
CA GLU A 101 16.88 -24.07 -10.86
C GLU A 101 15.64 -24.50 -10.08
N LEU A 102 14.44 -24.05 -10.46
CA LEU A 102 13.19 -24.43 -9.81
C LEU A 102 12.70 -25.84 -10.21
N VAL A 103 13.36 -26.50 -11.17
CA VAL A 103 12.99 -27.84 -11.66
C VAL A 103 13.76 -28.96 -10.94
N SER A 104 14.81 -28.63 -10.18
CA SER A 104 15.57 -29.57 -9.36
C SER A 104 15.17 -29.37 -7.90
N ALA A 105 14.22 -30.10 -7.33
CA ALA A 105 14.40 -31.51 -7.06
C ALA A 105 13.05 -32.23 -7.02
N ARG A 106 12.67 -32.89 -8.11
CA ARG A 106 11.72 -34.00 -8.00
C ARG A 106 12.40 -35.11 -7.19
N LEU A 107 11.85 -35.40 -6.02
CA LEU A 107 12.28 -36.52 -5.19
C LEU A 107 12.22 -37.82 -5.99
N ALA A 108 13.23 -38.68 -5.87
CA ALA A 108 13.18 -40.00 -6.49
C ALA A 108 12.02 -40.82 -5.90
N PRO A 109 11.41 -41.75 -6.66
CA PRO A 109 10.33 -42.59 -6.13
C PRO A 109 10.76 -43.33 -4.86
N GLY A 110 10.13 -43.00 -3.73
CA GLY A 110 10.43 -43.58 -2.40
C GLY A 110 11.29 -42.71 -1.48
N GLU A 111 11.76 -41.55 -1.94
CA GLU A 111 12.49 -40.61 -1.11
C GLU A 111 11.55 -39.73 -0.30
N ARG A 112 11.82 -39.59 1.01
CA ARG A 112 10.98 -38.76 1.90
C ARG A 112 11.36 -37.30 1.75
N ALA A 113 10.35 -36.45 1.65
CA ALA A 113 10.55 -35.01 1.66
C ALA A 113 11.21 -34.58 2.98
N PRO A 114 12.14 -33.61 2.94
CA PRO A 114 12.71 -33.04 4.15
C PRO A 114 11.61 -32.40 4.98
N PHE A 115 11.55 -32.71 6.28
CA PHE A 115 10.59 -32.13 7.21
C PHE A 115 11.30 -31.12 8.12
N ASP A 116 10.62 -30.02 8.42
CA ASP A 116 11.08 -29.02 9.39
C ASP A 116 10.57 -29.37 10.79
N GLY A 117 11.49 -29.57 11.74
CA GLY A 117 11.20 -29.97 13.11
C GLY A 117 10.87 -28.81 14.06
N GLU A 118 11.04 -27.56 13.63
CA GLU A 118 10.83 -26.37 14.47
C GLU A 118 9.35 -25.90 14.48
N SER A 119 8.47 -26.57 13.74
CA SER A 119 7.03 -26.27 13.75
C SER A 119 6.36 -26.94 14.95
N THR A 120 6.33 -26.26 16.10
CA THR A 120 5.47 -26.58 17.26
C THR A 120 4.66 -25.36 17.69
#